data_AF-A0A821QVH5-F1
#
_entry.id   AF-A0A821QVH5-F1
#
_cell.length_a   1.000
_cell.length_b   1.000
_cell.length_c   1.000
_cell.angle_alpha   90.00
_cell.angle_beta   90.00
_cell.angle_gamma   90.00
#
_symmetry.space_group_name_H-M   'P 1'
#
loop_
_entity.id
_entity.type
_entity.pdbx_description
1 polymer ?
#
loop_
_entity_poly.entity_id
_entity_poly.type
_entity_poly.pdbx_seq_one_letter_code
_entity_poly.pdbx_strand_id
1 'polypeptide(L)'
;ERYRLFIISSFNDLLIKFIYPFVDHKLFNKTIPILKQTISMKILREADLYIITIFSLISYEEQAIYHMIYLFEFFFPNFIFSTIQQISFYYFQQTFLRTNINRYMIVNSEYIQDDLILLKQKQKQKQDYDQSYYRYNQQPSLFEYTKMNLISHHVFNILN
;
A
#
# COMPACT_ATOMS: atom_id res chain seq x y z
N GLU A 1 -13.78 24.87 26.87
CA GLU A 1 -15.07 25.10 26.18
C GLU A 1 -14.95 24.57 24.75
N ARG A 2 -15.89 23.74 24.26
CA ARG A 2 -15.82 23.17 22.91
C ARG A 2 -16.54 24.09 21.93
N TYR A 3 -15.79 24.83 21.12
CA TYR A 3 -16.34 25.65 20.04
C TYR A 3 -17.04 24.77 19.01
N ARG A 4 -18.35 24.95 18.84
CA ARG A 4 -19.11 24.37 17.72
C ARG A 4 -18.77 25.18 16.46
N LEU A 5 -17.96 24.61 15.58
CA LEU A 5 -17.42 25.27 14.38
C LEU A 5 -18.32 25.19 13.13
N PHE A 6 -19.56 24.72 13.24
CA PHE A 6 -20.42 24.57 12.06
C PHE A 6 -21.77 25.28 12.30
N ILE A 7 -21.83 26.54 11.89
CA ILE A 7 -23.09 27.25 11.66
C ILE A 7 -23.46 26.95 10.20
N ILE A 8 -24.42 26.06 10.00
CA ILE A 8 -24.94 25.74 8.67
C ILE A 8 -25.91 26.86 8.31
N SER A 9 -25.52 27.71 7.37
CA SER A 9 -26.28 28.90 6.99
C SER A 9 -27.11 28.71 5.71
N SER A 10 -26.74 27.73 4.89
CA SER A 10 -27.37 27.47 3.59
C SER A 10 -27.32 25.99 3.21
N PHE A 11 -28.25 25.55 2.34
CA PHE A 11 -28.21 24.23 1.71
C PHE A 11 -26.91 23.97 0.94
N ASN A 12 -26.24 25.00 0.45
CA ASN A 12 -24.92 24.86 -0.17
C ASN A 12 -23.80 24.51 0.83
N ASP A 13 -23.99 24.75 2.13
CA ASP A 13 -23.03 24.33 3.16
C ASP A 13 -23.18 22.85 3.52
N LEU A 14 -24.31 22.22 3.16
CA LEU A 14 -24.51 20.77 3.21
C LEU A 14 -23.85 20.04 2.03
N LEU A 15 -23.57 20.75 0.94
CA LEU A 15 -22.80 20.20 -0.16
C LEU A 15 -21.32 20.16 0.25
N ILE A 16 -20.72 18.98 0.12
CA ILE A 16 -19.31 18.74 0.43
C ILE A 16 -18.46 19.68 -0.43
N LYS A 17 -17.94 20.76 0.16
CA LYS A 17 -16.95 21.63 -0.49
C LYS A 17 -15.68 20.79 -0.67
N PHE A 18 -15.41 20.35 -1.91
CA PHE A 18 -14.27 19.52 -2.31
C PHE A 18 -12.88 20.19 -2.06
N ILE A 19 -12.85 21.38 -1.49
CA ILE A 19 -11.69 22.28 -1.40
C ILE A 19 -11.28 22.49 0.07
N TYR A 20 -11.24 21.42 0.86
CA TYR A 20 -10.59 21.45 2.18
C TYR A 20 -9.31 20.62 2.14
N PRO A 21 -8.14 21.20 2.47
CA PRO A 21 -6.84 20.51 2.43
C PRO A 21 -6.70 19.41 3.49
N PHE A 22 -7.71 19.21 4.34
CA PHE A 22 -7.74 18.21 5.41
C PHE A 22 -8.50 16.94 5.04
N VAL A 23 -9.10 16.87 3.84
CA VAL A 23 -9.81 15.67 3.40
C VAL A 23 -8.81 14.77 2.69
N ASP A 24 -8.50 13.63 3.31
CA ASP A 24 -7.72 12.57 2.66
C ASP A 24 -8.47 12.10 1.41
N HIS A 25 -8.01 12.56 0.25
CA HIS A 25 -8.61 12.26 -1.06
C HIS A 25 -8.70 10.74 -1.31
N LYS A 26 -7.81 9.95 -0.71
CA LYS A 26 -7.83 8.49 -0.82
C LYS A 26 -9.01 7.88 -0.04
N LEU A 27 -9.32 8.42 1.13
CA LEU A 27 -10.48 8.00 1.91
C LEU A 27 -11.77 8.47 1.22
N PHE A 28 -11.80 9.71 0.76
CA PHE A 28 -12.95 10.31 0.11
C PHE A 28 -13.35 9.58 -1.19
N ASN A 29 -12.37 9.22 -2.03
CA ASN A 29 -12.62 8.42 -3.23
C ASN A 29 -13.17 7.03 -2.92
N LYS A 30 -12.88 6.47 -1.74
CA LYS A 30 -13.46 5.20 -1.28
C LYS A 30 -14.86 5.36 -0.69
N THR A 31 -15.18 6.52 -0.13
CA THR A 31 -16.51 6.81 0.46
C THR A 31 -17.55 7.17 -0.60
N ILE A 32 -17.16 7.80 -1.72
CA ILE A 32 -18.09 8.18 -2.81
C ILE A 32 -18.91 6.99 -3.34
N PRO A 33 -18.32 5.81 -3.68
CA PRO A 33 -19.09 4.66 -4.15
C PRO A 33 -20.12 4.17 -3.13
N ILE A 34 -19.75 4.14 -1.86
CA ILE A 34 -20.63 3.72 -0.75
C ILE A 34 -21.80 4.70 -0.61
N LEU A 35 -21.52 6.00 -0.73
CA LEU A 35 -22.53 7.05 -0.69
C LEU A 35 -23.49 6.95 -1.88
N LYS A 36 -22.96 6.79 -3.10
CA LYS A 36 -23.77 6.58 -4.31
C LYS A 36 -24.65 5.34 -4.19
N GLN A 37 -24.10 4.23 -3.71
CA GLN A 37 -24.85 3.00 -3.49
C GLN A 37 -25.97 3.20 -2.48
N THR A 38 -25.70 3.88 -1.36
CA THR A 38 -26.69 4.16 -0.31
C THR A 38 -27.83 5.04 -0.83
N ILE A 39 -27.51 6.09 -1.59
CA ILE A 39 -28.50 6.97 -2.19
C ILE A 39 -29.34 6.21 -3.22
N SER A 40 -28.70 5.44 -4.10
CA SER A 40 -29.40 4.67 -5.14
C SER A 40 -30.36 3.66 -4.53
N MET A 41 -29.93 2.95 -3.48
CA MET A 41 -30.79 2.02 -2.75
C MET A 41 -31.99 2.71 -2.11
N LYS A 42 -31.81 3.90 -1.52
CA LYS A 42 -32.93 4.67 -0.96
C LYS A 42 -33.92 5.12 -2.04
N ILE A 43 -33.42 5.63 -3.17
CA ILE A 43 -34.27 6.08 -4.28
C ILE A 43 -35.10 4.93 -4.83
N LEU A 44 -34.45 3.79 -5.13
CA LEU A 44 -35.12 2.63 -5.69
C LEU A 44 -36.25 2.16 -4.75
N ARG A 45 -35.93 2.15 -3.47
CA ARG A 45 -36.81 1.64 -2.43
C ARG A 45 -38.01 2.57 -2.16
N GLU A 46 -37.83 3.88 -2.18
CA GLU A 46 -38.95 4.83 -2.14
C GLU A 46 -39.77 4.78 -3.44
N ALA A 47 -39.13 4.56 -4.59
CA ALA A 47 -39.83 4.42 -5.87
C ALA A 47 -40.79 3.23 -5.88
N ASP A 48 -40.40 2.08 -5.29
CA ASP A 48 -41.28 0.92 -5.14
C ASP A 48 -42.56 1.28 -4.35
N LEU A 49 -42.41 2.06 -3.28
CA LEU A 49 -43.53 2.50 -2.46
C LEU A 49 -44.45 3.46 -3.23
N TYR A 50 -43.88 4.39 -3.99
CA TYR A 50 -44.67 5.30 -4.85
C TYR A 50 -45.41 4.57 -5.97
N ILE A 51 -44.83 3.53 -6.57
CA ILE A 51 -45.51 2.71 -7.59
C ILE A 51 -46.74 2.06 -6.96
N ILE A 52 -46.61 1.48 -5.77
CA ILE A 52 -47.73 0.86 -5.05
C ILE A 52 -48.86 1.86 -4.79
N THR A 53 -48.52 3.08 -4.38
CA THR A 53 -49.51 4.14 -4.09
C THR A 53 -50.16 4.69 -5.37
N ILE A 54 -49.38 4.99 -6.41
CA ILE A 54 -49.87 5.64 -7.65
C ILE A 54 -50.79 4.72 -8.44
N PHE A 55 -50.45 3.43 -8.52
CA PHE A 55 -51.27 2.46 -9.25
C PHE A 55 -52.43 1.90 -8.42
N SER A 56 -52.62 2.37 -7.18
CA SER A 56 -53.61 1.85 -6.21
C SER A 56 -53.65 0.32 -6.21
N LEU A 57 -52.47 -0.31 -6.25
CA LEU A 57 -52.34 -1.77 -6.29
C LEU A 57 -52.91 -2.43 -5.02
N ILE A 58 -53.04 -1.62 -3.97
CA ILE A 58 -53.29 -2.03 -2.60
C ILE A 58 -54.21 -0.98 -1.95
N SER A 59 -55.15 -1.42 -1.10
CA SER A 59 -56.06 -0.54 -0.36
C SER A 59 -55.32 0.34 0.67
N TYR A 60 -55.94 1.43 1.12
CA TYR A 60 -55.31 2.36 2.09
C TYR A 60 -54.83 1.67 3.39
N GLU A 61 -55.60 0.70 3.89
CA GLU A 61 -55.25 -0.04 5.11
C GLU A 61 -54.03 -0.93 4.89
N GLU A 62 -54.01 -1.63 3.75
CA GLU A 62 -52.89 -2.48 3.37
C GLU A 62 -51.64 -1.66 3.02
N GLN A 63 -51.77 -0.43 2.50
CA GLN A 63 -50.65 0.51 2.33
C GLN A 63 -50.02 0.89 3.68
N ALA A 64 -50.83 1.11 4.71
CA ALA A 64 -50.33 1.40 6.05
C ALA A 64 -49.57 0.21 6.65
N ILE A 65 -50.08 -1.01 6.44
CA ILE A 65 -49.42 -2.25 6.86
C ILE A 65 -48.11 -2.44 6.08
N TYR A 66 -48.12 -2.20 4.76
CA TYR A 66 -46.92 -2.25 3.93
C TYR A 66 -45.86 -1.27 4.42
N HIS A 67 -46.24 -0.03 4.74
CA HIS A 67 -45.33 0.97 5.27
C HIS A 67 -44.76 0.61 6.66
N MET A 68 -45.55 -0.05 7.52
CA MET A 68 -45.06 -0.58 8.81
C MET A 68 -44.02 -1.68 8.62
N ILE A 69 -44.30 -2.65 7.74
CA ILE A 69 -43.38 -3.74 7.41
C ILE A 69 -42.09 -3.17 6.79
N TYR A 70 -42.25 -2.18 5.92
CA TYR A 70 -41.16 -1.47 5.27
C TYR A 70 -40.19 -0.81 6.26
N LEU A 71 -40.72 -0.07 7.24
CA LEU A 71 -39.91 0.52 8.30
C LEU A 71 -39.22 -0.58 9.11
N PHE A 72 -39.92 -1.66 9.41
CA PHE A 72 -39.36 -2.78 10.16
C PHE A 72 -38.19 -3.42 9.41
N GLU A 73 -38.33 -3.69 8.12
CA GLU A 73 -37.26 -4.24 7.28
C GLU A 73 -36.05 -3.30 7.17
N PHE A 74 -36.27 -1.99 7.26
CA PHE A 74 -35.17 -1.03 7.30
C PHE A 74 -34.43 -1.02 8.64
N PHE A 75 -35.16 -1.06 9.77
CA PHE A 75 -34.56 -0.93 11.09
C PHE A 75 -34.03 -2.25 11.66
N PHE A 76 -34.71 -3.36 11.37
CA PHE A 76 -34.44 -4.66 11.99
C PHE A 76 -33.04 -5.21 11.67
N PRO A 77 -32.57 -5.19 10.41
CA PRO A 77 -31.21 -5.65 10.09
C PRO A 77 -30.16 -4.75 10.73
N ASN A 78 -30.40 -3.43 10.77
CA ASN A 78 -29.49 -2.49 11.42
C ASN A 78 -29.45 -2.73 12.94
N PHE A 79 -30.57 -3.07 13.57
CA PHE A 79 -30.61 -3.35 14.99
C PHE A 79 -29.84 -4.64 15.35
N ILE A 80 -30.05 -5.72 14.60
CA ILE A 80 -29.44 -7.03 14.88
C ILE A 80 -27.99 -7.09 14.41
N PHE A 81 -27.73 -6.64 13.19
CA PHE A 81 -26.44 -6.86 12.54
C PHE A 81 -25.46 -5.70 12.72
N SER A 82 -25.86 -4.54 13.24
CA SER A 82 -24.90 -3.42 13.43
C SER A 82 -23.72 -3.80 14.32
N THR A 83 -23.98 -4.50 15.43
CA THR A 83 -22.93 -4.96 16.35
C THR A 83 -21.99 -5.95 15.65
N ILE A 84 -22.55 -6.91 14.91
CA ILE A 84 -21.78 -7.91 14.15
C ILE A 84 -20.95 -7.23 13.06
N GLN A 85 -21.53 -6.25 12.36
CA GLN A 85 -20.88 -5.48 11.31
C GLN A 85 -19.72 -4.66 11.87
N GLN A 86 -19.89 -4.01 13.03
CA GLN A 86 -18.82 -3.25 13.69
C GLN A 86 -17.68 -4.17 14.14
N ILE A 87 -17.99 -5.30 14.78
CA ILE A 87 -16.98 -6.27 15.22
C ILE A 87 -16.22 -6.85 14.02
N SER A 88 -16.95 -7.22 12.96
CA SER A 88 -16.35 -7.73 11.72
C SER A 88 -15.44 -6.68 11.08
N PHE A 89 -15.88 -5.42 11.04
CA PHE A 89 -15.08 -4.31 10.53
C PHE A 89 -13.76 -4.16 11.32
N TYR A 90 -13.81 -4.15 12.65
CA TYR A 90 -12.61 -4.08 13.48
C TYR A 90 -11.69 -5.29 13.27
N TYR A 91 -12.26 -6.49 13.19
CA TYR A 91 -11.49 -7.71 12.95
C TYR A 91 -10.77 -7.68 11.60
N PHE A 92 -11.47 -7.30 10.53
CA PHE A 92 -10.88 -7.20 9.20
C PHE A 92 -9.86 -6.07 9.11
N GLN A 93 -10.12 -4.92 9.73
CA GLN A 93 -9.16 -3.82 9.79
C GLN A 93 -7.85 -4.26 10.46
N GLN A 94 -7.92 -4.94 11.59
CA GLN A 94 -6.73 -5.46 12.28
C GLN A 94 -6.01 -6.53 11.45
N THR A 95 -6.74 -7.45 10.84
CA THR A 95 -6.17 -8.51 9.99
C THR A 95 -5.46 -7.93 8.77
N PHE A 96 -6.05 -6.94 8.11
CA PHE A 96 -5.44 -6.23 6.97
C PHE A 96 -4.20 -5.42 7.39
N LEU A 97 -4.23 -4.77 8.54
CA LEU A 97 -3.04 -4.06 9.06
C LEU A 97 -1.90 -5.03 9.34
N ARG A 98 -2.17 -6.17 9.99
CA ARG A 98 -1.16 -7.19 10.28
C ARG A 98 -0.57 -7.82 9.02
N THR A 99 -1.40 -8.16 8.03
CA THR A 99 -0.92 -8.73 6.76
C THR A 99 -0.08 -7.75 5.95
N ASN A 100 -0.46 -6.47 5.90
CA ASN A 100 0.35 -5.45 5.24
C ASN A 100 1.69 -5.26 5.94
N ILE A 101 1.73 -5.18 7.28
CA ILE A 101 2.98 -5.07 8.05
C ILE A 101 3.90 -6.25 7.73
N ASN A 102 3.39 -7.49 7.74
CA ASN A 102 4.19 -8.66 7.40
C ASN A 102 4.74 -8.59 5.98
N ARG A 103 3.96 -8.09 5.02
CA ARG A 103 4.42 -7.91 3.64
C ARG A 103 5.54 -6.88 3.52
N TYR A 104 5.43 -5.75 4.22
CA TYR A 104 6.49 -4.74 4.27
C TYR A 104 7.77 -5.26 4.95
N MET A 105 7.64 -6.08 5.99
CA MET A 105 8.81 -6.68 6.64
C MET A 105 9.52 -7.69 5.74
N ILE A 106 8.78 -8.53 5.01
CA ILE A 106 9.36 -9.53 4.10
C ILE A 106 10.11 -8.82 2.96
N VAL A 107 9.46 -7.85 2.31
CA VAL A 107 10.07 -7.09 1.20
C VAL A 107 11.33 -6.35 1.66
N ASN A 108 11.30 -5.70 2.83
CA ASN A 108 12.50 -5.04 3.36
C ASN A 108 13.62 -6.03 3.72
N SER A 109 13.28 -7.24 4.17
CA SER A 109 14.29 -8.26 4.49
C SER A 109 14.98 -8.81 3.24
N GLU A 110 14.27 -8.91 2.11
CA GLU A 110 14.85 -9.28 0.81
C GLU A 110 15.81 -8.19 0.29
N TYR A 111 15.40 -6.91 0.33
CA TYR A 111 16.28 -5.80 -0.06
C TYR A 111 17.57 -5.74 0.77
N ILE A 112 17.47 -5.96 2.09
CA ILE A 112 18.65 -5.99 2.97
C ILE A 112 19.57 -7.16 2.61
N GLN A 113 19.03 -8.32 2.25
CA GLN A 113 19.84 -9.46 1.81
C GLN A 113 20.54 -9.21 0.48
N ASP A 114 19.85 -8.63 -0.49
CA ASP A 114 20.41 -8.32 -1.81
C ASP A 114 21.53 -7.28 -1.71
N ASP A 115 21.36 -6.23 -0.90
CA ASP A 115 22.39 -5.22 -0.65
C ASP A 115 23.62 -5.83 0.05
N LEU A 116 23.41 -6.73 1.01
CA LEU A 116 24.50 -7.45 1.67
C LEU A 116 25.27 -8.37 0.71
N ILE A 117 24.58 -9.00 -0.23
CA ILE A 117 25.20 -9.83 -1.28
C ILE A 117 26.03 -8.94 -2.22
N LEU A 118 25.49 -7.80 -2.65
CA LEU A 118 26.18 -6.84 -3.52
C LEU A 118 27.46 -6.28 -2.86
N LEU A 119 27.39 -5.97 -1.56
CA LEU A 119 28.53 -5.47 -0.78
C LEU A 119 29.64 -6.51 -0.67
N LYS A 120 29.30 -7.78 -0.42
CA LYS A 120 30.29 -8.88 -0.38
C LYS A 120 30.97 -9.09 -1.73
N GLN A 121 30.23 -8.97 -2.84
CA GLN A 121 30.80 -9.08 -4.19
C GLN A 121 31.79 -7.94 -4.48
N LYS A 122 31.44 -6.70 -4.12
CA LYS A 122 32.34 -5.54 -4.28
C LYS A 122 33.62 -5.68 -3.45
N GLN A 123 33.50 -6.20 -2.22
CA GLN A 123 34.67 -6.47 -1.37
C GLN A 123 35.59 -7.53 -1.99
N LYS A 124 35.02 -8.60 -2.55
CA LYS A 124 35.78 -9.66 -3.22
C LYS A 124 36.50 -9.15 -4.47
N GLN A 125 35.82 -8.36 -5.31
CA GLN A 125 36.44 -7.73 -6.49
C GLN A 125 37.58 -6.79 -6.12
N LYS A 126 37.43 -6.04 -5.01
CA LYS A 126 38.49 -5.18 -4.50
C LYS A 126 39.71 -5.98 -4.02
N GLN A 127 39.47 -7.10 -3.33
CA GLN A 127 40.54 -8.01 -2.91
C GLN A 127 41.26 -8.64 -4.11
N ASP A 128 40.52 -9.06 -5.15
CA ASP A 128 41.11 -9.62 -6.37
C ASP A 128 41.93 -8.58 -7.15
N TYR A 129 41.46 -7.32 -7.18
CA TYR A 129 42.20 -6.21 -7.77
C TYR A 129 43.49 -5.91 -6.99
N ASP A 130 43.42 -5.82 -5.66
CA ASP A 130 44.59 -5.56 -4.82
C ASP A 130 45.62 -6.69 -4.97
N GLN A 131 45.19 -7.96 -4.98
CA GLN A 131 46.07 -9.10 -5.24
C GLN A 131 46.72 -9.04 -6.63
N SER A 132 45.96 -8.64 -7.66
CA SER A 132 46.50 -8.48 -9.02
C SER A 132 47.51 -7.34 -9.11
N TYR A 133 47.27 -6.24 -8.41
CA TYR A 133 48.17 -5.10 -8.31
C TYR A 133 49.51 -5.47 -7.63
N TYR A 134 49.45 -6.22 -6.52
CA TYR A 134 50.67 -6.74 -5.88
C TYR A 134 51.42 -7.73 -6.78
N ARG A 135 50.72 -8.57 -7.54
CA ARG A 135 51.34 -9.53 -8.46
C ARG A 135 52.02 -8.84 -9.65
N TYR A 136 51.44 -7.75 -10.14
CA TYR A 136 52.04 -6.94 -11.21
C TYR A 136 53.30 -6.21 -10.75
N ASN A 137 53.28 -5.63 -9.55
CA ASN A 137 54.43 -4.90 -9.00
C ASN A 137 55.56 -5.79 -8.47
N GLN A 138 55.34 -7.10 -8.39
CA GLN A 138 56.38 -8.10 -8.10
C GLN A 138 57.03 -8.69 -9.37
N GLN A 139 56.60 -8.28 -10.57
CA GLN A 139 57.29 -8.69 -11.79
C GLN A 139 58.63 -7.93 -11.89
N PRO A 140 59.77 -8.62 -12.03
CA PRO A 140 61.06 -7.97 -12.16
C PRO A 140 61.04 -7.07 -13.40
N SER A 141 61.59 -5.87 -13.25
CA SER A 141 61.65 -4.91 -14.35
C SER A 141 62.44 -5.49 -15.53
N LEU A 142 62.10 -5.11 -16.76
CA LEU A 142 62.84 -5.55 -17.96
C LEU A 142 64.35 -5.32 -17.81
N PHE A 143 64.72 -4.26 -17.10
CA PHE A 143 66.09 -3.89 -16.73
C PHE A 143 66.76 -4.92 -15.82
N GLU A 144 66.08 -5.40 -14.77
CA GLU A 144 66.56 -6.49 -13.91
C GLU A 144 66.68 -7.82 -14.66
N TYR A 145 65.77 -8.08 -15.60
CA TYR A 145 65.84 -9.27 -16.46
C TYR A 145 67.05 -9.24 -17.39
N THR A 146 67.34 -8.09 -18.02
CA THR A 146 68.59 -7.92 -18.80
C THR A 146 69.84 -8.00 -17.95
N LYS A 147 69.81 -7.49 -16.71
CA LYS A 147 70.94 -7.57 -15.78
C LYS A 147 71.20 -9.03 -15.34
N MET A 148 70.15 -9.78 -15.05
CA MET A 148 70.24 -11.23 -14.77
C MET A 148 70.77 -12.02 -15.98
N ASN A 149 70.31 -11.69 -17.19
CA ASN A 149 70.81 -12.34 -18.41
C ASN A 149 72.26 -11.97 -18.74
N LEU A 150 72.67 -10.72 -18.51
CA LEU A 150 74.07 -10.28 -18.66
C LEU A 150 74.98 -10.96 -17.65
N ILE A 151 74.57 -11.10 -16.39
CA ILE A 151 75.32 -11.82 -15.36
C ILE A 151 75.40 -13.31 -15.71
N SER A 152 74.31 -13.92 -16.18
CA SER A 152 74.27 -15.29 -16.68
C SER A 152 75.25 -15.52 -17.84
N HIS A 153 75.25 -14.64 -18.85
CA HIS A 153 76.20 -14.71 -19.97
C HIS A 153 77.65 -14.46 -19.54
N HIS A 154 77.88 -13.57 -18.58
CA HIS A 154 79.24 -13.32 -18.09
C HIS A 154 79.80 -14.51 -17.30
N VAL A 155 78.95 -15.19 -16.52
CA VAL A 155 79.33 -16.42 -15.79
C VAL A 155 79.59 -17.57 -16.76
N PHE A 156 78.80 -17.68 -17.84
CA PHE A 156 78.99 -18.72 -18.86
C PHE A 156 80.31 -18.53 -19.65
N ASN A 157 80.72 -17.28 -19.90
CA ASN A 157 82.00 -16.97 -20.57
C ASN A 157 83.24 -17.09 -19.67
N ILE A 158 83.07 -17.19 -18.35
CA ILE A 158 84.18 -17.41 -17.40
C ILE A 158 84.40 -18.92 -17.14
N LEU A 159 83.40 -19.76 -17.42
CA LEU A 159 83.42 -21.20 -17.21
C LEU A 159 83.77 -22.04 -18.45
N ASN A 160 83.94 -21.41 -19.62
CA ASN A 160 84.48 -22.00 -20.86
C ASN A 160 85.87 -21.42 -21.16
#